data_AF-A0A930ME43-F1
#
_entry.id   AF-A0A930ME43-F1
#
_cell.length_a   1.000
_cell.length_b   1.000
_cell.length_c   1.000
_cell.angle_alpha   90.00
_cell.angle_beta   90.00
_cell.angle_gamma   90.00
#
_symmetry.space_group_name_H-M   'P 1'
#
loop_
_entity.id
_entity.type
_entity.pdbx_description
1 polymer ?
#
loop_
_entity_poly.entity_id
_entity_poly.type
_entity_poly.pdbx_seq_one_letter_code
_entity_poly.pdbx_strand_id
1 'polypeptide(L)'
;MGEAKTEALIHTMAEQRVQELRTALESDLEAAWKSGVEAGKAEGFAEGELRGSKKAVIRVSMNLLRAGIAPAVIAEAAELPELIIRKLAQDNGIVIA
;
A
#
# COMPACT_ATOMS: atom_id res chain seq x y z
N MET A 1 -40.10 20.38 -46.17
CA MET A 1 -40.31 19.20 -45.28
C MET A 1 -39.10 18.28 -45.18
N GLY A 2 -38.21 18.19 -46.18
CA GLY A 2 -37.03 17.31 -46.13
C GLY A 2 -35.92 17.77 -45.17
N GLU A 3 -35.52 19.04 -45.24
CA GLU A 3 -34.39 19.58 -44.45
C GLU A 3 -34.62 19.53 -42.93
N ALA A 4 -35.79 19.92 -42.46
CA ALA A 4 -36.13 19.84 -41.02
C ALA A 4 -36.09 18.41 -40.47
N LYS A 5 -36.38 17.40 -41.31
CA LYS A 5 -36.29 15.98 -40.93
C LYS A 5 -34.83 15.52 -40.88
N THR A 6 -33.99 16.02 -41.79
CA THR A 6 -32.54 15.75 -41.79
C THR A 6 -31.85 16.39 -40.59
N GLU A 7 -32.19 17.62 -40.24
CA GLU A 7 -31.63 18.32 -39.09
C GLU A 7 -32.01 17.65 -37.76
N ALA A 8 -33.27 17.24 -37.61
CA ALA A 8 -33.72 16.46 -36.46
C ALA A 8 -32.97 15.12 -36.32
N LEU A 9 -32.72 14.43 -37.45
CA LEU A 9 -31.94 13.19 -37.45
C LEU A 9 -30.50 13.43 -36.97
N ILE A 10 -29.85 14.49 -37.47
CA ILE A 10 -28.48 14.85 -37.06
C ILE A 10 -28.41 15.14 -35.57
N HIS A 11 -29.39 15.88 -35.03
CA HIS A 11 -29.46 16.18 -33.60
C HIS A 11 -29.60 14.90 -32.76
N THR A 12 -30.54 14.03 -33.11
CA THR A 12 -30.75 12.77 -32.39
C THR A 12 -29.52 11.86 -32.45
N MET A 13 -28.85 11.76 -33.60
CA MET A 13 -27.62 10.96 -33.72
C MET A 13 -26.47 11.56 -32.90
N ALA A 14 -26.36 12.89 -32.85
CA ALA A 14 -25.37 13.57 -32.02
C ALA A 14 -25.62 13.32 -30.52
N GLU A 15 -26.87 13.41 -30.08
CA GLU A 15 -27.28 13.10 -28.70
C GLU A 15 -26.98 11.65 -28.33
N GLN A 16 -27.30 10.71 -29.22
CA GLN A 16 -26.97 9.29 -29.03
C GLN A 16 -25.47 9.08 -28.88
N ARG A 17 -24.66 9.70 -29.76
CA ARG A 17 -23.20 9.59 -29.71
C ARG A 17 -22.62 10.17 -28.43
N VAL A 18 -23.13 11.32 -27.98
CA VAL A 18 -22.72 11.93 -26.71
C VAL A 18 -23.09 11.01 -25.55
N GLN A 19 -24.27 10.39 -25.58
CA GLN A 19 -24.69 9.48 -24.53
C GLN A 19 -23.84 8.20 -24.49
N GLU A 20 -23.52 7.62 -25.64
CA GLU A 20 -22.61 6.46 -25.75
C GLU A 20 -21.20 6.78 -25.22
N LEU A 21 -20.68 7.97 -25.53
CA LEU A 21 -19.38 8.40 -25.02
C LEU A 21 -19.41 8.61 -23.51
N ARG A 22 -20.50 9.16 -22.97
CA ARG A 22 -20.67 9.34 -21.53
C ARG A 22 -20.70 8.00 -20.80
N THR A 23 -21.46 7.03 -21.28
CA THR A 23 -21.55 5.71 -20.64
C THR A 23 -20.22 4.95 -20.72
N ALA A 24 -19.51 5.04 -21.85
CA ALA A 24 -18.18 4.47 -21.98
C ALA A 24 -17.20 5.10 -20.98
N LEU A 25 -17.18 6.44 -20.88
CA LEU A 25 -16.31 7.15 -19.95
C LEU A 25 -16.64 6.82 -18.48
N GLU A 26 -17.92 6.74 -18.13
CA GLU A 26 -18.34 6.34 -16.77
C GLU A 26 -17.85 4.93 -16.43
N SER A 27 -17.98 3.99 -17.36
CA SER A 27 -17.48 2.62 -17.21
C SER A 27 -15.96 2.59 -17.02
N ASP A 28 -15.22 3.33 -17.84
CA ASP A 28 -13.76 3.38 -17.76
C ASP A 28 -13.28 4.00 -16.45
N LEU A 29 -13.94 5.07 -15.98
CA LEU A 29 -13.65 5.70 -14.70
C LEU A 29 -13.95 4.76 -13.52
N GLU A 30 -15.06 4.03 -13.57
CA GLU A 30 -15.40 3.07 -12.52
C GLU A 30 -14.38 1.91 -12.46
N ALA A 31 -13.95 1.41 -13.62
CA ALA A 31 -12.93 0.38 -13.72
C ALA A 31 -11.57 0.88 -13.19
N ALA A 32 -11.15 2.07 -13.61
CA ALA A 32 -9.91 2.68 -13.15
C ALA A 32 -9.92 2.94 -11.64
N TRP A 33 -11.05 3.39 -11.10
CA TRP A 33 -11.22 3.60 -9.66
C TRP A 33 -11.10 2.29 -8.88
N LYS A 34 -11.81 1.23 -9.29
CA LYS A 34 -11.75 -0.09 -8.64
C LYS A 34 -10.32 -0.64 -8.64
N SER A 35 -9.66 -0.58 -9.79
CA SER A 35 -8.26 -1.02 -9.92
C SER A 35 -7.31 -0.22 -9.02
N GLY A 36 -7.46 1.12 -8.97
CA GLY A 36 -6.66 1.97 -8.11
C GLY A 36 -6.87 1.69 -6.61
N VAL A 37 -8.11 1.43 -6.18
CA VAL A 37 -8.43 1.07 -4.80
C VAL A 37 -7.81 -0.27 -4.42
N GLU A 38 -7.88 -1.27 -5.30
CA GLU A 38 -7.28 -2.58 -5.05
C GLU A 38 -5.76 -2.51 -4.97
N ALA A 39 -5.13 -1.80 -5.91
CA ALA A 39 -3.68 -1.58 -5.91
C ALA A 39 -3.22 -0.85 -4.64
N GLY A 40 -3.89 0.25 -4.29
CA GLY A 40 -3.55 1.02 -3.09
C GLY A 40 -3.74 0.24 -1.79
N LYS A 41 -4.76 -0.65 -1.72
CA LYS A 41 -4.93 -1.55 -0.57
C LYS A 41 -3.81 -2.57 -0.47
N ALA A 42 -3.42 -3.19 -1.59
CA ALA A 42 -2.36 -4.18 -1.61
C ALA A 42 -1.02 -3.57 -1.20
N GLU A 43 -0.67 -2.41 -1.76
CA GLU A 43 0.55 -1.68 -1.40
C GLU A 43 0.54 -1.24 0.06
N GLY A 44 -0.56 -0.64 0.52
CA GLY A 44 -0.69 -0.19 1.91
C GLY A 44 -0.63 -1.33 2.92
N PHE A 45 -1.19 -2.49 2.59
CA PHE A 45 -1.10 -3.68 3.44
C PHE A 45 0.35 -4.20 3.52
N ALA A 46 1.02 -4.33 2.38
CA ALA A 46 2.41 -4.80 2.33
C ALA A 46 3.37 -3.85 3.08
N GLU A 47 3.23 -2.54 2.91
CA GLU A 47 4.03 -1.57 3.65
C GLU A 47 3.72 -1.60 5.14
N GLY A 48 2.43 -1.68 5.50
CA GLY A 48 1.97 -1.77 6.88
C GLY A 48 2.53 -3.01 7.59
N GLU A 49 2.48 -4.17 6.93
CA GLU A 49 3.03 -5.42 7.44
C GLU A 49 4.54 -5.32 7.64
N LEU A 50 5.29 -4.83 6.65
CA LEU A 50 6.73 -4.65 6.76
C LEU A 50 7.11 -3.72 7.92
N ARG A 51 6.41 -2.59 8.07
CA ARG A 51 6.67 -1.63 9.14
C ARG A 51 6.26 -2.21 10.50
N GLY A 52 5.17 -2.95 10.57
CA GLY A 52 4.70 -3.65 11.77
C GLY A 52 5.70 -4.70 12.24
N SER A 53 6.15 -5.56 11.33
CA SER A 53 7.14 -6.62 11.58
C SER A 53 8.46 -6.05 12.07
N LYS A 54 8.99 -4.99 11.43
CA LYS A 54 10.22 -4.32 11.89
C LYS A 54 10.08 -3.77 13.32
N LYS A 55 8.95 -3.11 13.63
CA LYS A 55 8.67 -2.62 15.00
C LYS A 55 8.57 -3.76 16.00
N ALA A 56 7.95 -4.87 15.61
CA ALA A 56 7.81 -6.04 16.47
C ALA A 56 9.18 -6.67 16.79
N VAL A 57 10.04 -6.86 15.79
CA VAL A 57 11.40 -7.39 15.96
C VAL A 57 12.22 -6.51 16.90
N ILE A 58 12.20 -5.19 16.71
CA ILE A 58 12.90 -4.25 17.59
C ILE A 58 12.38 -4.36 19.03
N ARG A 59 11.06 -4.36 19.23
CA ARG A 59 10.44 -4.48 20.55
C ARG A 59 10.83 -5.78 21.26
N VAL A 60 10.76 -6.91 20.56
CA VAL A 60 11.13 -8.22 21.10
C VAL A 60 12.62 -8.27 21.42
N SER A 61 13.48 -7.79 20.51
CA SER A 61 14.93 -7.74 20.72
C SER A 61 15.31 -6.95 21.97
N MET A 62 14.69 -5.78 22.20
CA MET A 62 14.91 -5.01 23.42
C MET A 62 14.47 -5.76 24.69
N ASN A 63 13.35 -6.48 24.64
CA ASN A 63 12.88 -7.25 25.79
C ASN A 63 13.82 -8.41 26.12
N LEU A 64 14.33 -9.11 25.10
CA LEU A 64 15.31 -10.17 25.27
C LEU A 64 16.65 -9.64 25.82
N LEU A 65 17.11 -8.49 25.32
CA LEU A 65 18.29 -7.81 25.86
C LEU A 65 18.11 -7.44 27.35
N ARG A 66 16.93 -6.92 27.73
CA ARG A 66 16.60 -6.62 29.15
C ARG A 66 16.49 -7.88 30.01
N ALA A 67 16.13 -9.01 29.41
CA ALA A 67 16.13 -10.32 30.06
C ALA A 67 17.53 -10.94 30.18
N GLY A 68 18.58 -10.27 29.69
CA GLY A 68 19.97 -10.74 29.77
C GLY A 68 20.31 -11.79 28.71
N ILE A 69 19.51 -11.95 27.66
CA ILE A 69 19.83 -12.86 26.56
C ILE A 69 20.98 -12.25 25.73
N ALA A 70 21.94 -13.10 25.36
CA ALA A 70 23.13 -12.69 24.62
C ALA A 70 22.78 -12.08 23.24
N PRO A 71 23.42 -10.98 22.82
CA PRO A 71 23.17 -10.35 21.52
C PRO A 71 23.27 -11.28 20.31
N ALA A 72 24.20 -12.24 20.34
CA ALA A 72 24.37 -13.21 19.27
C ALA A 72 23.12 -14.08 19.05
N VAL A 73 22.48 -14.53 20.14
CA VAL A 73 21.25 -15.35 20.06
C VAL A 73 20.08 -14.52 19.54
N ILE A 74 19.99 -13.26 19.97
CA ILE A 74 18.95 -12.34 19.50
C ILE A 74 19.16 -11.99 18.02
N ALA A 75 20.41 -11.81 17.60
CA ALA A 75 20.80 -11.52 16.22
C ALA A 75 20.42 -12.67 15.29
N GLU A 76 20.71 -13.91 15.69
CA GLU A 76 20.28 -15.12 14.99
C GLU A 76 18.75 -15.20 14.90
N ALA A 77 18.04 -15.02 16.01
CA ALA A 77 16.57 -15.09 16.04
C ALA A 77 15.89 -13.96 15.25
N ALA A 78 16.52 -12.79 15.16
CA ALA A 78 16.01 -11.63 14.44
C ALA A 78 16.45 -11.63 12.96
N GLU A 79 17.30 -12.57 12.54
CA GLU A 79 17.96 -12.58 11.23
C GLU A 79 18.66 -11.25 10.91
N LEU A 80 19.29 -10.64 11.93
CA LEU A 80 20.01 -9.38 11.82
C LEU A 80 21.47 -9.55 12.24
N PRO A 81 22.40 -8.75 11.70
CA PRO A 81 23.77 -8.75 12.18
C PRO A 81 23.84 -8.35 13.67
N GLU A 82 24.70 -9.03 14.44
CA GLU A 82 24.86 -8.78 15.89
C GLU A 82 25.23 -7.33 16.22
N LEU A 83 26.00 -6.68 15.35
CA LEU A 83 26.32 -5.25 15.44
C LEU A 83 25.06 -4.36 15.53
N ILE A 84 23.98 -4.72 14.84
CA ILE A 84 22.71 -3.97 14.89
C ILE A 84 22.04 -4.15 16.25
N ILE A 85 22.06 -5.36 16.82
CA ILE A 85 21.50 -5.63 18.14
C ILE A 85 22.29 -4.92 19.25
N ARG A 86 23.63 -4.91 19.15
CA ARG A 86 24.50 -4.19 20.08
C ARG A 86 24.28 -2.68 20.00
N LYS A 87 24.14 -2.12 18.80
CA LYS A 87 23.79 -0.72 18.61
C LYS A 87 22.40 -0.40 19.18
N LEU A 88 21.42 -1.26 18.94
CA LEU A 88 20.07 -1.10 19.51
C LEU A 88 20.11 -1.06 21.04
N ALA A 89 20.89 -1.92 21.68
CA ALA A 89 21.06 -1.90 23.13
C ALA A 89 21.72 -0.60 23.61
N GLN A 90 22.80 -0.16 22.93
CA GLN A 90 23.51 1.08 23.24
C GLN A 90 22.59 2.31 23.14
N ASP A 91 21.85 2.43 22.03
CA ASP A 91 20.92 3.55 21.78
C ASP A 91 19.79 3.61 22.82
N ASN A 92 19.50 2.49 23.48
CA ASN A 92 18.45 2.37 24.51
C ASN A 92 19.00 2.24 25.95
N GLY A 93 20.30 2.48 26.15
CA GLY A 93 20.93 2.44 27.47
C GLY A 93 20.89 1.07 28.16
N ILE A 94 20.77 -0.02 27.41
CA ILE A 94 20.76 -1.38 27.95
C ILE A 94 22.22 -1.83 28.11
N VAL A 95 22.62 -2.09 29.36
CA VAL A 95 23.94 -2.66 29.65
C VAL A 95 23.93 -4.12 29.23
N ILE A 96 24.82 -4.43 28.29
CA ILE A 96 25.01 -5.79 27.79
C ILE A 96 26.27 -6.34 28.44
N ALA A 97 26.18 -7.56 28.98
CA ALA A 97 27.32 -8.30 29.51
C ALA A 97 28.21 -8.87 28.39
#